data_AF-A0A7W0FLN4-F1
#
_entry.id   AF-A0A7W0FLN4-F1
#
_cell.length_a   1.000
_cell.length_b   1.000
_cell.length_c   1.000
_cell.angle_alpha   90.00
_cell.angle_beta   90.00
_cell.angle_gamma   90.00
#
_symmetry.space_group_name_H-M   'P 1'
#
loop_
_entity.id
_entity.type
_entity.pdbx_description
1 polymer ?
#
loop_
_entity_poly.entity_id
_entity_poly.type
_entity_poly.pdbx_seq_one_letter_code
_entity_poly.pdbx_strand_id
1 'polypeptide(L)'
;MLILIPIILLLFFAGGINLLVGRYKLSLGSTWLIAAASVLIVWISIIIFRFALPGGASISNWSPQGISTDTLVFNLSERTWIFAFLLTSLLVGVIFTDTVRFGQSNNLVTWSGSMILTAVGLLAIYSQTFLAVIITWTIIDIVEFGILIKVTDQPKIHTAVVIEFFTRIIGTFLVMAALIFSNFHTAIVESSQYTSGVYLLILVGATLRLGVFPLHIPLTSSLPIRRSLGTILRFVAPISVVAFLTQIQPQQQYATLTNVMYAIALIVGFYGAIKWVSAKNELSGRPFWMLSFSGLILIRFLLGQVEGAIGLSIIMVIAGGFIFLYSYSSKVSTIAALFLAISLVGLPFTPTAPIWGFVGNSQNWLLFLVVFITYNLLFLGFIKHVFRQRDQSSPKESWMQLFYTAGLVLLSISPWIILIWRLSIIKSEFNLSAPIGCLILITIMVVIMRRRIWDLLIQKQPAQRLLVPFKLAGKILNSIFQFEWFFALLRRLFDFFARPVKFFANLLEGDGGLLWAFVFLALISSVLVGEILP
;
A
#
# COMPACT_ATOMS: atom_id res chain seq x y z
N MET A 1 18.89 -20.17 2.31
CA MET A 1 17.77 -20.35 3.27
C MET A 1 17.72 -19.31 4.39
N LEU A 2 18.86 -18.79 4.89
CA LEU A 2 18.89 -17.77 5.95
C LEU A 2 18.02 -16.53 5.67
N ILE A 3 17.87 -16.15 4.40
CA ILE A 3 17.02 -15.04 3.97
C ILE A 3 15.56 -15.13 4.48
N LEU A 4 15.04 -16.34 4.71
CA LEU A 4 13.66 -16.54 5.17
C LEU A 4 13.49 -16.37 6.69
N ILE A 5 14.55 -16.20 7.47
CA ILE A 5 14.49 -16.08 8.94
C ILE A 5 13.53 -14.97 9.39
N PRO A 6 13.57 -13.72 8.88
CA PRO A 6 12.64 -12.67 9.30
C PRO A 6 11.17 -13.04 9.06
N ILE A 7 10.90 -13.75 7.96
CA ILE A 7 9.55 -14.19 7.57
C ILE A 7 9.06 -15.29 8.51
N ILE A 8 9.90 -16.31 8.74
CA ILE A 8 9.58 -17.44 9.63
C ILE A 8 9.39 -16.94 11.07
N LEU A 9 10.25 -16.05 11.55
CA LEU A 9 10.12 -15.43 12.87
C LEU A 9 8.80 -14.69 13.02
N LEU A 10 8.39 -13.88 12.04
CA LEU A 10 7.10 -13.17 12.11
C LEU A 10 5.91 -14.14 12.16
N LEU A 11 5.92 -15.19 11.35
CA LEU A 11 4.86 -16.20 11.37
C LEU A 11 4.84 -16.98 12.69
N PHE A 12 6.02 -17.35 13.21
CA PHE A 12 6.17 -18.03 14.48
C PHE A 12 5.67 -17.17 15.64
N PHE A 13 6.05 -15.89 15.69
CA PHE A 13 5.59 -14.97 16.73
C PHE A 13 4.09 -14.67 16.63
N ALA A 14 3.54 -14.53 15.41
CA ALA A 14 2.11 -14.36 15.21
C ALA A 14 1.29 -15.56 15.72
N GLY A 15 1.74 -16.78 15.45
CA GLY A 15 1.13 -18.01 15.97
C GLY A 15 1.34 -18.18 17.47
N GLY A 16 2.57 -17.92 17.95
CA GLY A 16 2.96 -18.04 19.35
C GLY A 16 2.14 -17.13 20.27
N ILE A 17 1.89 -15.87 19.86
CA ILE A 17 1.05 -14.95 20.64
C ILE A 17 -0.38 -15.49 20.79
N ASN A 18 -0.98 -16.02 19.72
CA ASN A 18 -2.34 -16.59 19.79
C ASN A 18 -2.40 -17.83 20.70
N LEU A 19 -1.39 -18.70 20.63
CA LEU A 19 -1.31 -19.91 21.46
C LEU A 19 -1.05 -19.59 22.94
N LEU A 20 -0.14 -18.66 23.22
CA LEU A 20 0.21 -18.27 24.59
C LEU A 20 -0.97 -17.62 25.31
N VAL A 21 -1.72 -16.76 24.62
CA VAL A 21 -2.95 -16.17 25.19
C VAL A 21 -4.01 -17.23 25.45
N GLY A 22 -4.23 -18.14 24.50
CA GLY A 22 -5.22 -19.21 24.64
C GLY A 22 -4.90 -20.20 25.77
N ARG A 23 -3.62 -20.52 26.00
CA ARG A 23 -3.20 -21.49 27.02
C ARG A 23 -2.94 -20.88 28.40
N TYR A 24 -2.28 -19.73 28.47
CA TYR A 24 -1.78 -19.16 29.73
C TYR A 24 -2.56 -17.96 30.24
N LYS A 25 -3.65 -17.54 29.56
CA LYS A 25 -4.49 -16.39 29.94
C LYS A 25 -3.67 -15.14 30.30
N LEU A 26 -2.63 -14.86 29.52
CA LEU A 26 -1.73 -13.73 29.75
C LEU A 26 -2.51 -12.41 29.72
N SER A 27 -2.04 -11.45 30.53
CA SER A 27 -2.56 -10.09 30.47
C SER A 27 -2.30 -9.46 29.09
N LEU A 28 -3.15 -8.51 28.70
CA LEU A 28 -3.00 -7.80 27.43
C LEU A 28 -1.66 -7.06 27.34
N GLY A 29 -1.19 -6.48 28.45
CA GLY A 29 0.11 -5.81 28.54
C GLY A 29 1.29 -6.76 28.34
N SER A 30 1.28 -7.92 29.01
CA SER A 30 2.34 -8.94 28.85
C SER A 30 2.39 -9.46 27.42
N THR A 31 1.22 -9.72 26.83
CA THR A 31 1.11 -10.19 25.44
C THR A 31 1.65 -9.16 24.45
N TRP A 32 1.32 -7.89 24.66
CA TRP A 32 1.86 -6.80 23.86
C TRP A 32 3.38 -6.68 23.99
N LEU A 33 3.93 -6.83 25.19
CA LEU A 33 5.38 -6.73 25.41
C LEU A 33 6.13 -7.83 24.65
N ILE A 34 5.60 -9.06 24.64
CA ILE A 34 6.11 -10.15 23.82
C ILE A 34 6.04 -9.77 22.33
N ALA A 35 4.92 -9.19 21.87
CA ALA A 35 4.77 -8.74 20.49
C ALA A 35 5.77 -7.64 20.12
N ALA A 36 5.96 -6.65 20.99
CA ALA A 36 6.90 -5.54 20.80
C ALA A 36 8.34 -6.05 20.71
N ALA A 37 8.75 -6.94 21.63
CA ALA A 37 10.06 -7.57 21.60
C ALA A 37 10.26 -8.42 20.32
N SER A 38 9.25 -9.19 19.94
CA SER A 38 9.26 -10.04 18.74
C SER A 38 9.50 -9.22 17.47
N VAL A 39 8.77 -8.11 17.29
CA VAL A 39 8.95 -7.25 16.10
C VAL A 39 10.29 -6.52 16.13
N LEU A 40 10.80 -6.10 17.30
CA LEU A 40 12.14 -5.51 17.40
C LEU A 40 13.24 -6.50 16.98
N ILE A 41 13.14 -7.77 17.38
CA ILE A 41 14.09 -8.81 16.95
C ILE A 41 14.10 -8.93 15.43
N VAL A 42 12.92 -8.94 14.80
CA VAL A 42 12.80 -8.98 13.33
C VAL A 42 13.35 -7.70 12.68
N TRP A 43 13.11 -6.53 13.28
CA TRP A 43 13.62 -5.27 12.76
C TRP A 43 15.15 -5.22 12.81
N ILE A 44 15.76 -5.68 13.91
CA ILE A 44 17.21 -5.80 14.05
C ILE A 44 17.77 -6.84 13.06
N SER A 45 17.09 -7.97 12.85
CA SER A 45 17.57 -8.98 11.91
C SER A 45 17.61 -8.47 10.46
N ILE A 46 16.66 -7.63 10.04
CA ILE A 46 16.70 -6.96 8.73
C ILE A 46 17.91 -6.01 8.63
N ILE A 47 18.28 -5.29 9.70
CA ILE A 47 19.50 -4.46 9.72
C ILE A 47 20.75 -5.33 9.58
N ILE A 48 20.83 -6.43 10.33
CA ILE A 48 21.95 -7.39 10.23
C ILE A 48 22.06 -7.93 8.81
N PHE A 49 20.93 -8.24 8.17
CA PHE A 49 20.89 -8.75 6.80
C PHE A 49 21.38 -7.73 5.77
N ARG A 50 21.36 -6.43 6.07
CA ARG A 50 21.98 -5.44 5.19
C ARG A 50 23.49 -5.61 5.10
N PHE A 51 24.13 -5.94 6.22
CA PHE A 51 25.58 -6.11 6.27
C PHE A 51 26.02 -7.42 5.63
N ALA A 52 25.26 -8.50 5.85
CA ALA A 52 25.64 -9.83 5.37
C ALA A 52 25.12 -10.16 3.96
N LEU A 53 24.02 -9.53 3.52
CA LEU A 53 23.26 -9.86 2.29
C LEU A 53 23.18 -11.38 2.05
N PRO A 54 22.44 -12.12 2.89
CA PRO A 54 22.45 -13.57 2.85
C PRO A 54 22.03 -14.09 1.47
N GLY A 55 22.70 -15.15 1.02
CA GLY A 55 22.41 -15.78 -0.27
C GLY A 55 20.94 -16.12 -0.46
N GLY A 56 20.47 -15.95 -1.70
CA GLY A 56 19.09 -16.22 -2.11
C GLY A 56 18.62 -17.64 -1.82
N ALA A 57 17.31 -17.82 -1.79
CA ALA A 57 16.65 -19.12 -1.78
C ALA A 57 16.02 -19.36 -3.14
N SER A 58 16.41 -20.44 -3.81
CA SER A 58 15.80 -20.90 -5.05
C SER A 58 15.06 -22.21 -4.81
N ILE A 59 13.82 -22.30 -5.27
CA ILE A 59 13.03 -23.54 -5.30
C ILE A 59 12.91 -23.95 -6.76
N SER A 60 13.65 -25.00 -7.14
CA SER A 60 13.56 -25.66 -8.44
C SER A 60 12.45 -26.72 -8.44
N ASN A 61 11.88 -27.03 -9.61
CA ASN A 61 10.86 -28.07 -9.80
C ASN A 61 9.64 -27.89 -8.89
N TRP A 62 9.17 -26.66 -8.76
CA TRP A 62 8.01 -26.34 -7.92
C TRP A 62 6.70 -26.92 -8.47
N SER A 63 6.63 -27.22 -9.78
CA SER A 63 5.43 -27.77 -10.40
C SER A 63 5.25 -29.24 -10.03
N PRO A 64 4.05 -29.67 -9.56
CA PRO A 64 3.81 -31.05 -9.12
C PRO A 64 4.06 -32.11 -10.19
N GLN A 65 3.97 -31.71 -11.47
CA GLN A 65 4.15 -32.61 -12.61
C GLN A 65 5.56 -32.52 -13.24
N GLY A 66 6.44 -31.64 -12.75
CA GLY A 66 7.80 -31.46 -13.30
C GLY A 66 7.85 -30.95 -14.74
N ILE A 67 6.72 -30.44 -15.26
CA ILE A 67 6.57 -30.01 -16.67
C ILE A 67 7.22 -28.64 -16.90
N SER A 68 7.35 -27.82 -15.86
CA SER A 68 7.97 -26.49 -15.98
C SER A 68 9.38 -26.46 -15.39
N THR A 69 10.31 -25.85 -16.14
CA THR A 69 11.67 -25.50 -15.69
C THR A 69 11.70 -24.22 -14.86
N ASP A 70 10.54 -23.64 -14.58
CA ASP A 70 10.42 -22.42 -13.80
C ASP A 70 10.97 -22.59 -12.39
N THR A 71 11.70 -21.57 -11.93
CA THR A 71 12.26 -21.53 -10.57
C THR A 71 11.63 -20.38 -9.78
N LEU A 72 11.38 -20.62 -8.50
CA LEU A 72 11.00 -19.57 -7.57
C LEU A 72 12.27 -19.05 -6.92
N VAL A 73 12.65 -17.81 -7.21
CA VAL A 73 13.85 -17.18 -6.64
C VAL A 73 13.45 -16.08 -5.68
N PHE A 74 13.92 -16.20 -4.44
CA PHE A 74 13.77 -15.21 -3.39
C PHE A 74 15.15 -14.70 -2.97
N ASN A 75 15.42 -13.43 -3.17
CA ASN A 75 16.72 -12.85 -2.85
C ASN A 75 16.63 -11.37 -2.47
N LEU A 76 17.50 -10.96 -1.54
CA LEU A 76 17.50 -9.65 -0.91
C LEU A 76 18.64 -8.82 -1.52
N SER A 77 18.27 -7.97 -2.48
CA SER A 77 19.18 -7.01 -3.10
C SER A 77 19.29 -5.74 -2.25
N GLU A 78 20.26 -4.88 -2.56
CA GLU A 78 20.39 -3.57 -1.91
C GLU A 78 19.13 -2.70 -2.05
N ARG A 79 18.47 -2.78 -3.21
CA ARG A 79 17.23 -2.05 -3.50
C ARG A 79 16.04 -2.66 -2.76
N THR A 80 15.87 -3.98 -2.84
CA THR A 80 14.73 -4.66 -2.20
C THR A 80 14.82 -4.65 -0.67
N TRP A 81 16.03 -4.57 -0.11
CA TRP A 81 16.25 -4.39 1.33
C TRP A 81 15.60 -3.11 1.88
N ILE A 82 15.63 -2.02 1.11
CA ILE A 82 15.03 -0.75 1.54
C ILE A 82 13.53 -0.95 1.80
N PHE A 83 12.82 -1.58 0.88
CA PHE A 83 11.38 -1.85 1.03
C PHE A 83 11.10 -2.81 2.19
N ALA A 84 11.94 -3.82 2.39
CA ALA A 84 11.83 -4.74 3.52
C ALA A 84 11.96 -3.98 4.85
N PHE A 85 12.97 -3.13 4.97
CA PHE A 85 13.23 -2.33 6.16
C PHE A 85 12.13 -1.29 6.42
N LEU A 86 11.59 -0.65 5.38
CA LEU A 86 10.44 0.25 5.48
C LEU A 86 9.21 -0.46 6.04
N LEU A 87 8.91 -1.66 5.54
CA LEU A 87 7.74 -2.43 5.98
C LEU A 87 7.90 -2.92 7.42
N THR A 88 9.08 -3.40 7.82
CA THR A 88 9.32 -3.79 9.22
C THR A 88 9.37 -2.59 10.16
N SER A 89 9.87 -1.43 9.72
CA SER A 89 9.82 -0.19 10.52
C SER A 89 8.38 0.26 10.75
N LEU A 90 7.53 0.14 9.71
CA LEU A 90 6.10 0.38 9.84
C LEU A 90 5.45 -0.59 10.86
N LEU A 91 5.80 -1.87 10.83
CA LEU A 91 5.31 -2.86 11.80
C LEU A 91 5.72 -2.51 13.24
N VAL A 92 6.97 -2.11 13.47
CA VAL A 92 7.41 -1.61 14.79
C VAL A 92 6.55 -0.43 15.23
N GLY A 93 6.40 0.58 14.36
CA GLY A 93 5.57 1.75 14.64
C GLY A 93 4.12 1.38 14.95
N VAL A 94 3.55 0.41 14.25
CA VAL A 94 2.18 -0.06 14.47
C VAL A 94 2.01 -0.70 15.84
N ILE A 95 2.88 -1.65 16.22
CA ILE A 95 2.79 -2.32 17.52
C ILE A 95 3.06 -1.36 18.67
N PHE A 96 4.06 -0.49 18.54
CA PHE A 96 4.44 0.46 19.58
C PHE A 96 3.39 1.55 19.81
N THR A 97 2.75 2.02 18.73
CA THR A 97 1.70 3.06 18.84
C THR A 97 0.33 2.50 19.25
N ASP A 98 0.18 1.18 19.34
CA ASP A 98 -1.08 0.56 19.76
C ASP A 98 -1.28 0.61 21.28
N THR A 99 -0.24 0.88 22.07
CA THR A 99 -0.28 0.99 23.55
C THR A 99 -1.35 1.95 24.05
N VAL A 100 -1.49 3.11 23.41
CA VAL A 100 -2.48 4.13 23.79
C VAL A 100 -3.92 3.73 23.44
N ARG A 101 -4.12 2.62 22.72
CA ARG A 101 -5.42 2.11 22.23
C ARG A 101 -5.82 0.78 22.87
N PHE A 102 -5.16 0.38 23.95
CA PHE A 102 -5.52 -0.83 24.68
C PHE A 102 -7.01 -0.84 25.08
N GLY A 103 -7.67 -1.99 24.87
CA GLY A 103 -9.08 -2.18 25.18
C GLY A 103 -10.09 -1.60 24.19
N GLN A 104 -9.66 -0.89 23.13
CA GLN A 104 -10.57 -0.27 22.15
C GLN A 104 -10.86 -1.16 20.92
N SER A 105 -10.09 -2.22 20.70
CA SER A 105 -10.23 -3.12 19.54
C SER A 105 -9.81 -4.55 19.86
N ASN A 106 -10.03 -5.47 18.92
CA ASN A 106 -9.52 -6.85 19.02
C ASN A 106 -7.99 -6.88 18.80
N ASN A 107 -7.25 -6.42 19.81
CA ASN A 107 -5.82 -6.13 19.73
C ASN A 107 -4.98 -7.32 19.27
N LEU A 108 -5.35 -8.54 19.66
CA LEU A 108 -4.64 -9.77 19.26
C LEU A 108 -4.71 -10.01 17.75
N VAL A 109 -5.88 -9.81 17.14
CA VAL A 109 -6.04 -9.92 15.68
C VAL A 109 -5.26 -8.81 14.99
N THR A 110 -5.20 -7.60 15.58
CA THR A 110 -4.39 -6.52 15.00
C THR A 110 -2.90 -6.84 15.00
N TRP A 111 -2.36 -7.38 16.09
CA TRP A 111 -0.93 -7.68 16.19
C TRP A 111 -0.54 -8.87 15.33
N SER A 112 -1.24 -10.00 15.49
CA SER A 112 -0.98 -11.21 14.70
C SER A 112 -1.24 -10.99 13.20
N GLY A 113 -2.33 -10.30 12.84
CA GLY A 113 -2.62 -9.94 11.47
C GLY A 113 -1.55 -9.02 10.86
N SER A 114 -1.05 -8.04 11.63
CA SER A 114 0.01 -7.14 11.18
C SER A 114 1.33 -7.88 10.93
N MET A 115 1.68 -8.85 11.80
CA MET A 115 2.85 -9.69 11.64
C MET A 115 2.73 -10.61 10.42
N ILE A 116 1.59 -11.28 10.23
CA ILE A 116 1.34 -12.17 9.08
C ILE A 116 1.38 -11.37 7.77
N LEU A 117 0.71 -10.22 7.69
CA LEU A 117 0.76 -9.35 6.52
C LEU A 117 2.17 -8.87 6.21
N THR A 118 2.94 -8.52 7.23
CA THR A 118 4.34 -8.12 7.05
C THR A 118 5.20 -9.29 6.58
N ALA A 119 4.98 -10.51 7.09
CA ALA A 119 5.69 -11.70 6.66
C ALA A 119 5.47 -12.01 5.17
N VAL A 120 4.21 -12.00 4.74
CA VAL A 120 3.87 -12.20 3.32
C VAL A 120 4.34 -11.02 2.46
N GLY A 121 4.26 -9.79 2.96
CA GLY A 121 4.81 -8.61 2.29
C GLY A 121 6.32 -8.71 2.07
N LEU A 122 7.08 -9.17 3.07
CA LEU A 122 8.51 -9.44 2.93
C LEU A 122 8.79 -10.52 1.89
N LEU A 123 8.00 -11.60 1.89
CA LEU A 123 8.11 -12.67 0.89
C LEU A 123 7.94 -12.09 -0.53
N ALA A 124 6.96 -11.21 -0.74
CA ALA A 124 6.74 -10.55 -2.02
C ALA A 124 7.86 -9.57 -2.42
N ILE A 125 8.45 -8.85 -1.46
CA ILE A 125 9.60 -7.96 -1.70
C ILE A 125 10.84 -8.76 -2.11
N TYR A 126 10.99 -10.00 -1.61
CA TYR A 126 12.13 -10.85 -1.91
C TYR A 126 12.00 -11.56 -3.27
N SER A 127 10.80 -11.62 -3.84
CA SER A 127 10.55 -12.29 -5.13
C SER A 127 11.36 -11.65 -6.27
N GLN A 128 12.15 -12.48 -6.95
CA GLN A 128 12.98 -12.08 -8.10
C GLN A 128 12.58 -12.74 -9.44
N THR A 129 11.61 -13.65 -9.43
CA THR A 129 10.99 -14.19 -10.67
C THR A 129 9.53 -13.74 -10.77
N PHE A 130 9.02 -13.55 -11.99
CA PHE A 130 7.62 -13.18 -12.22
C PHE A 130 6.65 -14.14 -11.54
N LEU A 131 6.94 -15.44 -11.61
CA LEU A 131 6.14 -16.46 -10.96
C LEU A 131 6.13 -16.30 -9.43
N ALA A 132 7.29 -16.05 -8.80
CA ALA A 132 7.36 -15.79 -7.36
C ALA A 132 6.55 -14.54 -6.99
N VAL A 133 6.62 -13.47 -7.79
CA VAL A 133 5.81 -12.26 -7.61
C VAL A 133 4.32 -12.57 -7.68
N ILE A 134 3.87 -13.32 -8.70
CA ILE A 134 2.46 -13.69 -8.90
C ILE A 134 1.94 -14.52 -7.72
N ILE A 135 2.69 -15.54 -7.29
CA ILE A 135 2.30 -16.40 -6.15
C ILE A 135 2.23 -15.57 -4.87
N THR A 136 3.27 -14.80 -4.58
CA THR A 136 3.32 -14.00 -3.35
C THR A 136 2.26 -12.90 -3.31
N TRP A 137 1.97 -12.25 -4.43
CA TRP A 137 0.85 -11.31 -4.55
C TRP A 137 -0.51 -11.98 -4.31
N THR A 138 -0.70 -13.19 -4.82
CA THR A 138 -1.91 -13.97 -4.56
C THR A 138 -2.04 -14.29 -3.07
N ILE A 139 -0.95 -14.66 -2.39
CA ILE A 139 -0.95 -14.89 -0.93
C ILE A 139 -1.27 -13.60 -0.18
N ILE A 140 -0.71 -12.44 -0.58
CA ILE A 140 -1.06 -11.13 0.03
C ILE A 140 -2.57 -10.91 -0.07
N ASP A 141 -3.14 -11.08 -1.26
CA ASP A 141 -4.56 -10.80 -1.50
C ASP A 141 -5.47 -11.72 -0.69
N ILE A 142 -5.15 -13.02 -0.60
CA ILE A 142 -5.90 -13.99 0.21
C ILE A 142 -5.82 -13.65 1.70
N VAL A 143 -4.62 -13.38 2.22
CA VAL A 143 -4.41 -13.04 3.62
C VAL A 143 -5.12 -11.74 3.99
N GLU A 144 -5.01 -10.72 3.16
CA GLU A 144 -5.69 -9.44 3.34
C GLU A 144 -7.21 -9.59 3.32
N PHE A 145 -7.74 -10.33 2.35
CA PHE A 145 -9.17 -10.62 2.26
C PHE A 145 -9.68 -11.34 3.52
N GLY A 146 -8.97 -12.39 3.97
CA GLY A 146 -9.31 -13.13 5.17
C GLY A 146 -9.29 -12.27 6.44
N ILE A 147 -8.27 -11.41 6.58
CA ILE A 147 -8.17 -10.47 7.70
C ILE A 147 -9.31 -9.45 7.66
N LEU A 148 -9.61 -8.87 6.50
CA LEU A 148 -10.65 -7.84 6.34
C LEU A 148 -12.04 -8.39 6.62
N ILE A 149 -12.36 -9.61 6.17
CA ILE A 149 -13.62 -10.28 6.50
C ILE A 149 -13.74 -10.52 8.00
N LYS A 150 -12.68 -11.03 8.64
CA LYS A 150 -12.71 -11.32 10.08
C LYS A 150 -12.86 -10.07 10.94
N VAL A 151 -12.35 -8.94 10.47
CA VAL A 151 -12.35 -7.65 11.20
C VAL A 151 -13.62 -6.84 10.97
N THR A 152 -14.41 -7.18 9.95
CA THR A 152 -15.51 -6.35 9.50
C THR A 152 -16.84 -7.09 9.56
N ASP A 153 -17.81 -6.53 10.28
CA ASP A 153 -19.17 -7.08 10.37
C ASP A 153 -20.20 -6.33 9.50
N GLN A 154 -19.79 -5.27 8.78
CA GLN A 154 -20.72 -4.40 8.06
C GLN A 154 -20.84 -4.76 6.56
N PRO A 155 -22.07 -5.02 6.05
CA PRO A 155 -22.30 -5.47 4.67
C PRO A 155 -21.76 -4.51 3.59
N LYS A 156 -21.87 -3.19 3.82
CA LYS A 156 -21.34 -2.17 2.90
C LYS A 156 -19.83 -2.20 2.76
N ILE A 157 -19.12 -2.60 3.82
CA ILE A 157 -17.66 -2.68 3.80
C ILE A 157 -17.23 -3.97 3.08
N HIS A 158 -17.97 -5.07 3.22
CA HIS A 158 -17.69 -6.30 2.46
C HIS A 158 -17.70 -6.07 0.95
N THR A 159 -18.66 -5.31 0.41
CA THR A 159 -18.67 -4.98 -1.03
C THR A 159 -17.42 -4.21 -1.45
N ALA A 160 -16.93 -3.30 -0.61
CA ALA A 160 -15.73 -2.53 -0.87
C ALA A 160 -14.47 -3.42 -0.90
N VAL A 161 -14.33 -4.30 0.09
CA VAL A 161 -13.24 -5.28 0.21
C VAL A 161 -13.20 -6.17 -1.04
N VAL A 162 -14.37 -6.68 -1.46
CA VAL A 162 -14.49 -7.55 -2.63
C VAL A 162 -14.01 -6.83 -3.90
N ILE A 163 -14.32 -5.56 -4.06
CA ILE A 163 -13.95 -4.81 -5.27
C ILE A 163 -12.45 -4.49 -5.30
N GLU A 164 -11.89 -4.07 -4.17
CA GLU A 164 -10.44 -3.91 -4.04
C GLU A 164 -9.71 -5.22 -4.37
N PHE A 165 -10.22 -6.35 -3.83
CA PHE A 165 -9.70 -7.68 -4.14
C PHE A 165 -9.78 -8.02 -5.64
N PHE A 166 -10.92 -7.80 -6.30
CA PHE A 166 -11.05 -8.04 -7.74
C PHE A 166 -10.11 -7.17 -8.58
N THR A 167 -9.96 -5.89 -8.26
CA THR A 167 -9.03 -5.00 -8.99
C THR A 167 -7.58 -5.48 -8.89
N ARG A 168 -7.17 -5.98 -7.72
CA ARG A 168 -5.83 -6.53 -7.49
C ARG A 168 -5.61 -7.86 -8.21
N ILE A 169 -6.64 -8.72 -8.24
CA ILE A 169 -6.63 -9.97 -9.01
C ILE A 169 -6.44 -9.69 -10.50
N ILE A 170 -7.18 -8.73 -11.06
CA ILE A 170 -7.00 -8.33 -12.46
C ILE A 170 -5.55 -7.88 -12.70
N GLY A 171 -4.99 -7.10 -11.78
CA GLY A 171 -3.59 -6.71 -11.84
C GLY A 171 -2.61 -7.89 -11.87
N THR A 172 -2.83 -8.90 -11.00
CA THR A 172 -2.03 -10.14 -10.99
C THR A 172 -2.18 -10.94 -12.29
N PHE A 173 -3.39 -11.04 -12.83
CA PHE A 173 -3.63 -11.72 -14.11
C PHE A 173 -2.95 -11.01 -15.28
N LEU A 174 -2.90 -9.68 -15.30
CA LEU A 174 -2.17 -8.95 -16.33
C LEU A 174 -0.66 -9.21 -16.27
N VAL A 175 -0.09 -9.30 -15.05
CA VAL A 175 1.33 -9.68 -14.90
C VAL A 175 1.57 -11.16 -15.23
N MET A 176 0.60 -12.03 -14.97
CA MET A 176 0.64 -13.42 -15.41
C MET A 176 0.58 -13.53 -16.94
N ALA A 177 -0.28 -12.75 -17.60
CA ALA A 177 -0.31 -12.66 -19.05
C ALA A 177 1.02 -12.14 -19.60
N ALA A 178 1.62 -11.14 -18.94
CA ALA A 178 2.95 -10.65 -19.29
C ALA A 178 4.01 -11.77 -19.23
N LEU A 179 4.02 -12.58 -18.17
CA LEU A 179 4.92 -13.74 -18.05
C LEU A 179 4.74 -14.69 -19.24
N ILE A 180 3.51 -15.11 -19.53
CA ILE A 180 3.18 -16.04 -20.63
C ILE A 180 3.64 -15.49 -21.99
N PHE A 181 3.35 -14.21 -22.29
CA PHE A 181 3.73 -13.61 -23.57
C PHE A 181 5.21 -13.23 -23.66
N SER A 182 5.92 -13.14 -22.54
CA SER A 182 7.33 -12.77 -22.52
C SER A 182 8.29 -13.92 -22.84
N ASN A 183 7.83 -15.17 -22.71
CA ASN A 183 8.66 -16.39 -22.79
C ASN A 183 9.91 -16.39 -21.87
N PHE A 184 9.99 -15.49 -20.88
CA PHE A 184 11.10 -15.44 -19.92
C PHE A 184 10.83 -16.37 -18.74
N HIS A 185 11.74 -17.32 -18.52
CA HIS A 185 11.69 -18.28 -17.41
C HIS A 185 12.79 -17.99 -16.35
N THR A 186 13.53 -16.89 -16.51
CA THR A 186 14.68 -16.50 -15.69
C THR A 186 14.35 -15.36 -14.71
N ALA A 187 15.33 -14.94 -13.91
CA ALA A 187 15.17 -13.85 -12.96
C ALA A 187 14.85 -12.52 -13.67
N ILE A 188 14.00 -11.68 -13.07
CA ILE A 188 13.53 -10.40 -13.62
C ILE A 188 14.71 -9.49 -13.98
N VAL A 189 15.75 -9.46 -13.13
CA VAL A 189 16.93 -8.60 -13.30
C VAL A 189 17.74 -8.95 -14.56
N GLU A 190 17.65 -10.19 -15.04
CA GLU A 190 18.40 -10.65 -16.22
C GLU A 190 17.69 -10.28 -17.54
N SER A 191 16.40 -9.92 -17.48
CA SER A 191 15.63 -9.51 -18.65
C SER A 191 15.82 -8.01 -18.95
N SER A 192 16.53 -7.72 -20.04
CA SER A 192 16.90 -6.34 -20.42
C SER A 192 15.89 -5.66 -21.36
N GLN A 193 15.11 -6.44 -22.11
CA GLN A 193 14.16 -5.90 -23.10
C GLN A 193 12.84 -6.67 -23.11
N TYR A 194 11.74 -5.91 -23.02
CA TYR A 194 10.38 -6.44 -23.16
C TYR A 194 9.75 -5.86 -24.42
N THR A 195 8.95 -6.65 -25.13
CA THR A 195 8.08 -6.14 -26.20
C THR A 195 7.10 -5.11 -25.63
N SER A 196 6.72 -4.11 -26.43
CA SER A 196 5.80 -3.04 -26.01
C SER A 196 4.50 -3.55 -25.37
N GLY A 197 3.93 -4.65 -25.87
CA GLY A 197 2.71 -5.25 -25.30
C GLY A 197 2.93 -5.84 -23.92
N VAL A 198 4.04 -6.57 -23.71
CA VAL A 198 4.43 -7.14 -22.42
C VAL A 198 4.71 -6.04 -21.41
N TYR A 199 5.43 -4.98 -21.82
CA TYR A 199 5.71 -3.84 -20.95
C TYR A 199 4.43 -3.10 -20.52
N LEU A 200 3.45 -2.94 -21.42
CA LEU A 200 2.13 -2.40 -21.09
C LEU A 200 1.41 -3.27 -20.05
N LEU A 201 1.38 -4.59 -20.24
CA LEU A 201 0.74 -5.52 -19.31
C LEU A 201 1.37 -5.44 -17.90
N ILE A 202 2.70 -5.35 -17.83
CA ILE A 202 3.44 -5.16 -16.57
C ILE A 202 3.04 -3.84 -15.90
N LEU A 203 3.05 -2.72 -16.63
CA LEU A 203 2.74 -1.41 -16.09
C LEU A 203 1.28 -1.33 -15.61
N VAL A 204 0.33 -1.78 -16.43
CA VAL A 204 -1.09 -1.76 -16.07
C VAL A 204 -1.36 -2.73 -14.90
N GLY A 205 -0.76 -3.92 -14.93
CA GLY A 205 -0.88 -4.89 -13.84
C GLY A 205 -0.36 -4.36 -12.51
N ALA A 206 0.83 -3.74 -12.52
CA ALA A 206 1.43 -3.10 -11.36
C ALA A 206 0.57 -1.92 -10.85
N THR A 207 0.10 -1.04 -11.74
CA THR A 207 -0.70 0.13 -11.33
C THR A 207 -2.02 -0.21 -10.67
N LEU A 208 -2.72 -1.24 -11.15
CA LEU A 208 -3.94 -1.73 -10.51
C LEU A 208 -3.69 -2.21 -9.07
N ARG A 209 -2.48 -2.72 -8.79
CA ARG A 209 -2.08 -3.19 -7.45
C ARG A 209 -1.50 -2.11 -6.53
N LEU A 210 -1.19 -0.92 -7.03
CA LEU A 210 -0.72 0.21 -6.20
C LEU A 210 -1.79 0.79 -5.25
N GLY A 211 -2.97 0.15 -5.12
CA GLY A 211 -4.04 0.56 -4.21
C GLY A 211 -4.73 1.86 -4.64
N VAL A 212 -4.63 2.19 -5.93
CA VAL A 212 -5.13 3.42 -6.55
C VAL A 212 -6.64 3.34 -6.78
N PHE A 213 -7.21 2.13 -6.90
CA PHE A 213 -8.62 1.94 -7.24
C PHE A 213 -9.28 0.87 -6.35
N PRO A 214 -10.53 1.08 -5.89
CA PRO A 214 -11.38 2.27 -6.01
C PRO A 214 -11.21 3.29 -4.85
N LEU A 215 -11.20 4.58 -5.18
CA LEU A 215 -10.89 5.69 -4.25
C LEU A 215 -12.01 6.07 -3.27
N HIS A 216 -13.23 5.56 -3.47
CA HIS A 216 -14.43 6.11 -2.84
C HIS A 216 -14.66 5.61 -1.42
N ILE A 217 -14.20 4.41 -1.06
CA ILE A 217 -14.70 3.80 0.17
C ILE A 217 -13.66 3.97 1.27
N PRO A 218 -13.89 4.87 2.25
CA PRO A 218 -13.07 4.91 3.44
C PRO A 218 -13.43 3.69 4.30
N LEU A 219 -13.02 2.49 3.87
CA LEU A 219 -13.19 1.22 4.62
C LEU A 219 -12.75 1.41 6.08
N THR A 220 -11.74 2.24 6.32
CA THR A 220 -11.17 2.51 7.64
C THR A 220 -11.75 3.74 8.33
N SER A 221 -12.87 4.32 7.90
CA SER A 221 -13.50 5.44 8.62
C SER A 221 -14.65 5.01 9.54
N SER A 222 -15.00 3.72 9.54
CA SER A 222 -15.99 3.12 10.46
C SER A 222 -15.39 2.00 11.32
N LEU A 223 -14.35 1.28 10.88
CA LEU A 223 -13.77 0.13 11.59
C LEU A 223 -13.09 0.48 12.93
N PRO A 224 -13.00 -0.40 13.93
CA PRO A 224 -12.23 -0.16 15.16
C PRO A 224 -10.69 -0.15 14.94
N ILE A 225 -10.21 -0.71 13.81
CA ILE A 225 -8.80 -1.03 13.55
C ILE A 225 -8.12 -0.02 12.58
N ARG A 226 -8.67 1.19 12.47
CA ARG A 226 -8.34 2.19 11.41
C ARG A 226 -6.87 2.57 11.30
N ARG A 227 -6.18 2.64 12.44
CA ARG A 227 -4.86 3.27 12.56
C ARG A 227 -3.73 2.25 12.55
N SER A 228 -3.80 1.17 13.31
CA SER A 228 -2.75 0.15 13.41
C SER A 228 -2.72 -0.76 12.18
N LEU A 229 -3.37 -1.92 12.24
CA LEU A 229 -3.42 -2.90 11.14
C LEU A 229 -3.95 -2.29 9.83
N GLY A 230 -4.90 -1.35 9.91
CA GLY A 230 -5.42 -0.64 8.73
C GLY A 230 -4.37 0.21 7.98
N THR A 231 -3.24 0.54 8.60
CA THR A 231 -2.12 1.22 7.92
C THR A 231 -1.24 0.20 7.19
N ILE A 232 -0.93 -0.93 7.81
CA ILE A 232 -0.15 -2.02 7.17
C ILE A 232 -0.89 -2.57 5.96
N LEU A 233 -2.19 -2.88 6.10
CA LEU A 233 -3.04 -3.35 5.01
C LEU A 233 -2.91 -2.48 3.75
N ARG A 234 -2.84 -1.15 3.92
CA ARG A 234 -2.74 -0.23 2.78
C ARG A 234 -1.33 -0.06 2.22
N PHE A 235 -0.28 -0.41 2.96
CA PHE A 235 1.09 -0.25 2.49
C PHE A 235 1.71 -1.54 1.94
N VAL A 236 1.29 -2.72 2.42
CA VAL A 236 1.87 -4.01 2.02
C VAL A 236 1.76 -4.25 0.52
N ALA A 237 0.57 -4.07 -0.07
CA ALA A 237 0.41 -4.26 -1.51
C ALA A 237 1.21 -3.22 -2.33
N PRO A 238 1.07 -1.90 -2.12
CA PRO A 238 1.82 -0.91 -2.90
C PRO A 238 3.34 -1.03 -2.76
N ILE A 239 3.86 -1.31 -1.55
CA ILE A 239 5.31 -1.44 -1.37
C ILE A 239 5.87 -2.68 -2.09
N SER A 240 5.10 -3.78 -2.14
CA SER A 240 5.49 -4.98 -2.90
C SER A 240 5.53 -4.69 -4.41
N VAL A 241 4.62 -3.85 -4.92
CA VAL A 241 4.61 -3.45 -6.32
C VAL A 241 5.80 -2.57 -6.65
N VAL A 242 6.13 -1.60 -5.80
CA VAL A 242 7.32 -0.78 -6.04
C VAL A 242 8.59 -1.65 -5.98
N ALA A 243 8.70 -2.56 -5.02
CA ALA A 243 9.81 -3.50 -4.94
C ALA A 243 9.96 -4.31 -6.24
N PHE A 244 8.86 -4.76 -6.84
CA PHE A 244 8.83 -5.40 -8.15
C PHE A 244 9.28 -4.44 -9.28
N LEU A 245 8.71 -3.23 -9.36
CA LEU A 245 9.05 -2.26 -10.40
C LEU A 245 10.53 -1.86 -10.37
N THR A 246 11.15 -1.72 -9.19
CA THR A 246 12.58 -1.37 -9.11
C THR A 246 13.54 -2.46 -9.60
N GLN A 247 13.04 -3.68 -9.81
CA GLN A 247 13.80 -4.77 -10.41
C GLN A 247 13.71 -4.76 -11.94
N ILE A 248 12.73 -4.07 -12.51
CA ILE A 248 12.47 -3.98 -13.96
C ILE A 248 13.25 -2.81 -14.55
N GLN A 249 13.92 -3.05 -15.68
CA GLN A 249 14.57 -1.97 -16.42
C GLN A 249 13.52 -1.11 -17.17
N PRO A 250 13.48 0.21 -16.94
CA PRO A 250 12.56 1.11 -17.64
C PRO A 250 12.80 1.13 -19.16
N GLN A 251 11.75 0.87 -19.95
CA GLN A 251 11.83 0.76 -21.41
C GLN A 251 11.50 2.10 -22.10
N GLN A 252 12.40 3.08 -21.99
CA GLN A 252 12.21 4.43 -22.53
C GLN A 252 12.05 4.50 -24.07
N GLN A 253 12.44 3.43 -24.78
CA GLN A 253 12.27 3.30 -26.23
C GLN A 253 10.80 3.40 -26.69
N TYR A 254 9.83 3.04 -25.85
CA TYR A 254 8.41 3.11 -26.16
C TYR A 254 7.79 4.47 -25.78
N ALA A 255 8.27 5.54 -26.42
CA ALA A 255 7.92 6.93 -26.08
C ALA A 255 6.41 7.18 -25.99
N THR A 256 5.61 6.66 -26.94
CA THR A 256 4.15 6.84 -26.94
C THR A 256 3.50 6.26 -25.69
N LEU A 257 3.84 5.01 -25.33
CA LEU A 257 3.30 4.33 -24.16
C LEU A 257 3.73 5.05 -22.87
N THR A 258 5.02 5.40 -22.78
CA THR A 258 5.59 6.15 -21.65
C THR A 258 4.88 7.48 -21.46
N ASN A 259 4.63 8.24 -22.53
CA ASN A 259 3.95 9.53 -22.48
C ASN A 259 2.48 9.41 -22.04
N VAL A 260 1.75 8.40 -22.54
CA VAL A 260 0.36 8.15 -22.13
C VAL A 260 0.28 7.77 -20.66
N MET A 261 1.12 6.83 -20.21
CA MET A 261 1.16 6.41 -18.81
C MET A 261 1.62 7.56 -17.88
N TYR A 262 2.58 8.38 -18.33
CA TYR A 262 3.01 9.57 -17.62
C TYR A 262 1.85 10.56 -17.43
N ALA A 263 1.09 10.85 -18.49
CA ALA A 263 -0.04 11.78 -18.42
C ALA A 263 -1.11 11.29 -17.44
N ILE A 264 -1.45 9.99 -17.47
CA ILE A 264 -2.38 9.39 -16.52
C ILE A 264 -1.85 9.52 -15.09
N ALA A 265 -0.59 9.16 -14.86
CA ALA A 265 0.05 9.23 -13.55
C ALA A 265 0.12 10.67 -13.00
N LEU A 266 0.30 11.66 -13.88
CA LEU A 266 0.31 13.07 -13.52
C LEU A 266 -1.06 13.55 -13.05
N ILE A 267 -2.11 13.21 -13.81
CA ILE A 267 -3.50 13.58 -13.47
C ILE A 267 -3.89 12.94 -12.14
N VAL A 268 -3.61 11.64 -11.98
CA VAL A 268 -3.87 10.87 -10.76
C VAL A 268 -3.07 11.44 -9.58
N GLY A 269 -1.79 11.71 -9.79
CA GLY A 269 -0.86 12.30 -8.84
C GLY A 269 -1.38 13.62 -8.28
N PHE A 270 -1.69 14.54 -9.19
CA PHE A 270 -2.15 15.89 -8.87
C PHE A 270 -3.52 15.89 -8.18
N TYR A 271 -4.47 15.09 -8.68
CA TYR A 271 -5.78 14.92 -8.05
C TYR A 271 -5.68 14.41 -6.61
N GLY A 272 -4.84 13.40 -6.38
CA GLY A 272 -4.56 12.87 -5.03
C GLY A 272 -3.99 13.94 -4.09
N ALA A 273 -3.04 14.74 -4.56
CA ALA A 273 -2.43 15.80 -3.74
C ALA A 273 -3.45 16.87 -3.32
N ILE A 274 -4.30 17.33 -4.24
CA ILE A 274 -5.36 18.31 -3.94
C ILE A 274 -6.33 17.76 -2.89
N LYS A 275 -6.79 16.51 -3.07
CA LYS A 275 -7.71 15.87 -2.14
C LYS A 275 -7.09 15.61 -0.77
N TRP A 276 -5.80 15.27 -0.72
CA TRP A 276 -5.05 15.10 0.52
C TRP A 276 -5.00 16.38 1.35
N VAL A 277 -4.63 17.51 0.74
CA VAL A 277 -4.60 18.82 1.41
C VAL A 277 -5.99 19.24 1.86
N SER A 278 -7.01 18.95 1.04
CA SER A 278 -8.40 19.31 1.31
C SER A 278 -9.07 18.43 2.38
N ALA A 279 -8.49 17.27 2.69
CA ALA A 279 -9.07 16.36 3.67
C ALA A 279 -9.16 16.99 5.07
N LYS A 280 -10.26 16.70 5.77
CA LYS A 280 -10.47 17.14 7.17
C LYS A 280 -9.62 16.33 8.15
N ASN A 281 -9.53 15.02 7.90
CA ASN A 281 -8.79 14.08 8.73
C ASN A 281 -7.71 13.35 7.93
N GLU A 282 -6.59 13.05 8.57
CA GLU A 282 -5.49 12.29 8.00
C GLU A 282 -5.93 10.89 7.51
N LEU A 283 -6.82 10.23 8.26
CA LEU A 283 -7.33 8.91 7.91
C LEU A 283 -8.27 8.95 6.69
N SER A 284 -9.06 10.02 6.54
CA SER A 284 -9.89 10.25 5.35
C SER A 284 -9.06 10.64 4.14
N GLY A 285 -7.92 11.30 4.36
CA GLY A 285 -6.97 11.65 3.32
C GLY A 285 -6.11 10.48 2.85
N ARG A 286 -5.95 9.43 3.66
CA ARG A 286 -5.03 8.31 3.41
C ARG A 286 -5.09 7.74 1.99
N PRO A 287 -6.27 7.43 1.38
CA PRO A 287 -6.32 6.93 0.01
C PRO A 287 -5.72 7.92 -1.00
N PHE A 288 -5.93 9.22 -0.81
CA PHE A 288 -5.41 10.26 -1.70
C PHE A 288 -3.91 10.49 -1.55
N TRP A 289 -3.37 10.30 -0.35
CA TRP A 289 -1.91 10.25 -0.13
C TRP A 289 -1.29 9.12 -0.95
N MET A 290 -1.82 7.89 -0.81
CA MET A 290 -1.36 6.73 -1.57
C MET A 290 -1.47 6.96 -3.07
N LEU A 291 -2.63 7.44 -3.52
CA LEU A 291 -2.89 7.75 -4.92
C LEU A 291 -1.83 8.68 -5.52
N SER A 292 -1.51 9.74 -4.78
CA SER A 292 -0.59 10.76 -5.26
C SER A 292 0.84 10.22 -5.38
N PHE A 293 1.31 9.51 -4.35
CA PHE A 293 2.64 8.89 -4.38
C PHE A 293 2.74 7.80 -5.44
N SER A 294 1.71 6.97 -5.64
CA SER A 294 1.68 5.97 -6.71
C SER A 294 1.86 6.60 -8.10
N GLY A 295 1.21 7.75 -8.36
CA GLY A 295 1.41 8.51 -9.59
C GLY A 295 2.84 9.06 -9.72
N LEU A 296 3.38 9.69 -8.66
CA LEU A 296 4.74 10.24 -8.67
C LEU A 296 5.83 9.17 -8.82
N ILE A 297 5.66 8.01 -8.17
CA ILE A 297 6.58 6.87 -8.27
C ILE A 297 6.58 6.33 -9.70
N LEU A 298 5.40 6.18 -10.30
CA LEU A 298 5.30 5.72 -11.69
C LEU A 298 5.94 6.71 -12.66
N ILE A 299 5.73 8.01 -12.46
CA ILE A 299 6.41 9.06 -13.24
C ILE A 299 7.93 8.90 -13.17
N ARG A 300 8.50 8.75 -11.96
CA ARG A 300 9.96 8.58 -11.81
C ARG A 300 10.47 7.29 -12.43
N PHE A 301 9.72 6.19 -12.31
CA PHE A 301 10.04 4.93 -12.97
C PHE A 301 10.06 5.06 -14.50
N LEU A 302 9.02 5.66 -15.08
CA LEU A 302 8.90 5.89 -16.53
C LEU A 302 10.02 6.78 -17.08
N LEU A 303 10.48 7.75 -16.30
CA LEU A 303 11.62 8.61 -16.62
C LEU A 303 12.99 7.92 -16.43
N GLY A 304 13.04 6.63 -16.08
CA GLY A 304 14.29 5.91 -15.83
C GLY A 304 14.94 6.21 -14.47
N GLN A 305 14.28 6.98 -13.61
CA GLN A 305 14.83 7.47 -12.35
C GLN A 305 14.39 6.58 -11.19
N VAL A 306 14.93 5.37 -11.16
CA VAL A 306 14.59 4.35 -10.15
C VAL A 306 14.92 4.84 -8.73
N GLU A 307 16.03 5.56 -8.53
CA GLU A 307 16.41 6.10 -7.22
C GLU A 307 15.42 7.16 -6.71
N GLY A 308 14.85 7.97 -7.60
CA GLY A 308 13.79 8.92 -7.26
C GLY A 308 12.49 8.22 -6.87
N ALA A 309 12.15 7.12 -7.54
CA ALA A 309 11.01 6.27 -7.17
C ALA A 309 11.21 5.64 -5.77
N ILE A 310 12.42 5.17 -5.44
CA ILE A 310 12.78 4.68 -4.10
C ILE A 310 12.63 5.80 -3.05
N GLY A 311 13.16 7.00 -3.32
CA GLY A 311 13.05 8.16 -2.43
C GLY A 311 11.59 8.53 -2.12
N LEU A 312 10.73 8.57 -3.14
CA LEU A 312 9.29 8.81 -2.96
C LEU A 312 8.62 7.72 -2.13
N SER A 313 9.05 6.46 -2.28
CA SER A 313 8.50 5.32 -1.53
C SER A 313 8.85 5.37 -0.04
N ILE A 314 10.08 5.81 0.28
CA ILE A 314 10.51 6.07 1.67
C ILE A 314 9.55 7.08 2.32
N ILE A 315 9.24 8.18 1.63
CA ILE A 315 8.30 9.20 2.14
C ILE A 315 6.88 8.63 2.24
N MET A 316 6.41 7.98 1.18
CA MET A 316 5.06 7.43 1.11
C MET A 316 4.77 6.56 2.34
N VAL A 317 5.70 5.66 2.69
CA VAL A 317 5.55 4.68 3.77
C VAL A 317 5.84 5.28 5.15
N ILE A 318 6.96 5.98 5.33
CA ILE A 318 7.35 6.48 6.66
C ILE A 318 6.56 7.73 7.05
N ALA A 319 6.45 8.72 6.17
CA ALA A 319 5.72 9.94 6.47
C ALA A 319 4.21 9.69 6.51
N GLY A 320 3.71 8.86 5.59
CA GLY A 320 2.33 8.38 5.64
C GLY A 320 2.06 7.56 6.90
N GLY A 321 2.89 6.54 7.17
CA GLY A 321 2.80 5.69 8.37
C GLY A 321 2.83 6.49 9.67
N PHE A 322 3.76 7.44 9.80
CA PHE A 322 3.84 8.36 10.93
C PHE A 322 2.52 9.09 11.13
N ILE A 323 2.02 9.80 10.11
CA ILE A 323 0.78 10.59 10.22
C ILE A 323 -0.44 9.71 10.51
N PHE A 324 -0.52 8.53 9.89
CA PHE A 324 -1.68 7.64 10.07
C PHE A 324 -1.72 6.98 11.46
N LEU A 325 -0.56 6.78 12.08
CA LEU A 325 -0.45 6.32 13.46
C LEU A 325 -0.50 7.47 14.47
N TYR A 326 -0.31 8.71 14.02
CA TYR A 326 -0.29 9.91 14.86
C TYR A 326 -1.69 10.28 15.38
N SER A 327 -2.02 9.80 16.58
CA SER A 327 -3.28 10.00 17.31
C SER A 327 -3.15 10.91 18.52
N TYR A 328 -1.98 10.93 19.18
CA TYR A 328 -1.78 11.70 20.40
C TYR A 328 -0.66 12.72 20.20
N SER A 329 -0.94 14.00 20.44
CA SER A 329 0.06 15.06 20.28
C SER A 329 0.83 15.32 21.57
N SER A 330 2.13 15.09 21.52
CA SER A 330 3.12 15.46 22.53
C SER A 330 4.18 16.37 21.91
N LYS A 331 4.94 17.11 22.73
CA LYS A 331 6.06 17.93 22.23
C LYS A 331 7.07 17.07 21.47
N VAL A 332 7.40 15.89 22.01
CA VAL A 332 8.36 14.95 21.41
C VAL A 332 7.87 14.40 20.07
N SER A 333 6.60 13.99 19.97
CA SER A 333 6.04 13.51 18.70
C SER A 333 5.97 14.60 17.64
N THR A 334 5.69 15.85 18.02
CA THR A 334 5.74 16.97 17.06
C THR A 334 7.17 17.25 16.60
N ILE A 335 8.16 17.19 17.50
CA ILE A 335 9.59 17.33 17.14
C ILE A 335 10.00 16.19 16.19
N ALA A 336 9.59 14.95 16.46
CA ALA A 336 9.84 13.80 15.59
C ALA A 336 9.21 14.00 14.19
N ALA A 337 7.99 14.53 14.13
CA ALA A 337 7.33 14.88 12.86
C ALA A 337 8.09 15.95 12.07
N LEU A 338 8.64 16.96 12.76
CA LEU A 338 9.44 18.02 12.14
C LEU A 338 10.80 17.50 11.67
N PHE A 339 11.43 16.62 12.44
CA PHE A 339 12.65 15.93 12.02
C PHE A 339 12.40 15.08 10.76
N LEU A 340 11.27 14.38 10.71
CA LEU A 340 10.84 13.66 9.51
C LEU A 340 10.56 14.63 8.34
N ALA A 341 9.99 15.80 8.59
CA ALA A 341 9.75 16.82 7.57
C ALA A 341 11.04 17.30 6.86
N ILE A 342 12.19 17.28 7.53
CA ILE A 342 13.49 17.57 6.90
C ILE A 342 13.78 16.55 5.79
N SER A 343 13.47 15.27 6.03
CA SER A 343 13.57 14.24 4.99
C SER A 343 12.52 14.41 3.87
N LEU A 344 11.45 15.19 4.05
CA LEU A 344 10.51 15.48 2.95
C LEU A 344 11.02 16.61 2.05
N VAL A 345 12.01 17.40 2.45
CA VAL A 345 12.53 18.48 1.59
C VAL A 345 13.38 17.90 0.46
N GLY A 346 14.05 16.77 0.68
CA GLY A 346 15.00 16.18 -0.27
C GLY A 346 16.27 17.01 -0.41
N LEU A 347 16.76 17.62 0.67
CA LEU A 347 18.05 18.34 0.66
C LEU A 347 19.21 17.40 0.28
N PRO A 348 20.31 17.90 -0.29
CA PRO A 348 21.50 17.09 -0.50
C PRO A 348 21.92 16.36 0.78
N PHE A 349 22.39 15.12 0.64
CA PHE A 349 22.75 14.23 1.75
C PHE A 349 21.58 13.79 2.66
N THR A 350 20.33 14.01 2.25
CA THR A 350 19.15 13.40 2.91
C THR A 350 18.72 12.13 2.17
N PRO A 351 18.01 11.18 2.83
CA PRO A 351 17.63 9.90 2.21
C PRO A 351 16.78 10.02 0.94
N THR A 352 16.15 11.17 0.75
CA THR A 352 15.17 11.47 -0.31
C THR A 352 15.70 12.49 -1.31
N ALA A 353 16.98 12.88 -1.22
CA ALA A 353 17.62 13.74 -2.22
C ALA A 353 17.38 13.29 -3.68
N PRO A 354 17.39 11.97 -4.00
CA PRO A 354 17.18 11.52 -5.38
C PRO A 354 15.80 11.81 -5.97
N ILE A 355 14.83 12.27 -5.17
CA ILE A 355 13.54 12.74 -5.69
C ILE A 355 13.75 13.91 -6.66
N TRP A 356 14.82 14.69 -6.49
CA TRP A 356 15.16 15.83 -7.35
C TRP A 356 16.22 15.48 -8.42
N GLY A 357 16.47 14.19 -8.66
CA GLY A 357 17.34 13.74 -9.75
C GLY A 357 16.87 14.32 -11.10
N PHE A 358 17.82 14.90 -11.84
CA PHE A 358 17.65 15.50 -13.17
C PHE A 358 16.61 16.64 -13.29
N VAL A 359 16.33 17.36 -12.21
CA VAL A 359 15.59 18.63 -12.32
C VAL A 359 16.38 19.59 -13.22
N GLY A 360 15.82 19.93 -14.39
CA GLY A 360 16.44 20.79 -15.40
C GLY A 360 16.69 20.15 -16.76
N ASN A 361 16.57 18.82 -16.89
CA ASN A 361 16.81 18.11 -18.16
C ASN A 361 15.52 17.66 -18.87
N SER A 362 14.34 18.09 -18.38
CA SER A 362 13.07 17.73 -19.00
C SER A 362 12.83 18.58 -20.24
N GLN A 363 12.62 17.95 -21.40
CA GLN A 363 12.14 18.61 -22.62
C GLN A 363 10.83 19.40 -22.40
N ASN A 364 10.07 19.09 -21.33
CA ASN A 364 8.79 19.72 -21.01
C ASN A 364 8.76 20.34 -19.60
N TRP A 365 9.17 21.62 -19.49
CA TRP A 365 9.18 22.38 -18.23
C TRP A 365 7.81 22.44 -17.52
N LEU A 366 6.71 22.47 -18.30
CA LEU A 366 5.34 22.49 -17.77
C LEU A 366 5.02 21.23 -16.97
N LEU A 367 5.39 20.06 -17.48
CA LEU A 367 5.14 18.79 -16.79
C LEU A 367 5.95 18.69 -15.50
N PHE A 368 7.18 19.19 -15.54
CA PHE A 368 8.01 19.31 -14.33
C PHE A 368 7.36 20.19 -13.28
N LEU A 369 6.82 21.36 -13.66
CA LEU A 369 6.11 22.23 -12.72
C LEU A 369 4.92 21.56 -12.06
N VAL A 370 4.12 20.80 -12.83
CA VAL A 370 2.96 20.09 -12.25
C VAL A 370 3.42 19.03 -11.23
N VAL A 371 4.46 18.27 -11.54
CA VAL A 371 5.06 17.31 -10.58
C VAL A 371 5.58 18.02 -9.33
N PHE A 372 6.28 19.14 -9.52
CA PHE A 372 6.81 19.95 -8.44
C PHE A 372 5.70 20.49 -7.52
N ILE A 373 4.64 21.06 -8.10
CA ILE A 373 3.47 21.55 -7.35
C ILE A 373 2.78 20.39 -6.63
N THR A 374 2.60 19.24 -7.29
CA THR A 374 1.99 18.03 -6.70
C THR A 374 2.72 17.62 -5.43
N TYR A 375 4.06 17.56 -5.48
CA TYR A 375 4.88 17.21 -4.33
C TYR A 375 4.76 18.23 -3.18
N ASN A 376 4.80 19.53 -3.50
CA ASN A 376 4.66 20.59 -2.50
C ASN A 376 3.28 20.59 -1.83
N LEU A 377 2.21 20.25 -2.57
CA LEU A 377 0.88 20.05 -2.01
C LEU A 377 0.86 18.88 -1.01
N LEU A 378 1.50 17.74 -1.34
CA LEU A 378 1.61 16.62 -0.39
C LEU A 378 2.29 17.03 0.91
N PHE A 379 3.39 17.78 0.80
CA PHE A 379 4.13 18.25 1.96
C PHE A 379 3.33 19.30 2.76
N LEU A 380 2.62 20.23 2.10
CA LEU A 380 1.69 21.14 2.78
C LEU A 380 0.63 20.37 3.57
N GLY A 381 0.04 19.33 2.98
CA GLY A 381 -0.92 18.46 3.65
C GLY A 381 -0.31 17.72 4.85
N PHE A 382 0.93 17.25 4.73
CA PHE A 382 1.68 16.65 5.85
C PHE A 382 1.80 17.64 7.02
N ILE A 383 2.29 18.86 6.78
CA ILE A 383 2.42 19.91 7.79
C ILE A 383 1.06 20.25 8.42
N LYS A 384 0.03 20.44 7.59
CA LYS A 384 -1.34 20.71 8.05
C LYS A 384 -1.85 19.64 9.03
N HIS A 385 -1.67 18.36 8.70
CA HIS A 385 -2.13 17.25 9.53
C HIS A 385 -1.26 17.02 10.77
N VAL A 386 0.03 17.39 10.75
CA VAL A 386 0.90 17.35 11.94
C VAL A 386 0.41 18.35 12.99
N PHE A 387 0.15 19.60 12.61
CA PHE A 387 -0.27 20.67 13.53
C PHE A 387 -1.76 20.69 13.89
N ARG A 388 -2.53 19.74 13.36
CA ARG A 388 -3.93 19.59 13.70
C ARG A 388 -4.09 19.27 15.20
N GLN A 389 -4.96 20.02 15.89
CA GLN A 389 -5.38 19.72 17.26
C GLN A 389 -6.10 18.37 17.31
N ARG A 390 -5.71 17.51 18.26
CA ARG A 390 -6.26 16.17 18.47
C ARG A 390 -6.80 16.04 19.88
N ASP A 391 -7.91 15.34 20.03
CA ASP A 391 -8.55 15.15 21.33
C ASP A 391 -7.65 14.34 22.27
N GLN A 392 -7.37 14.90 23.45
CA GLN A 392 -6.59 14.29 24.53
C GLN A 392 -7.50 13.64 25.58
N SER A 393 -8.65 13.12 25.15
CA SER A 393 -9.82 12.88 26.01
C SER A 393 -9.68 11.75 27.05
N SER A 394 -8.50 11.20 27.29
CA SER A 394 -8.26 10.33 28.46
C SER A 394 -6.82 10.41 28.92
N PRO A 395 -6.56 10.58 30.24
CA PRO A 395 -5.22 10.40 30.78
C PRO A 395 -4.75 8.97 30.47
N LYS A 396 -3.62 8.86 29.77
CA LYS A 396 -2.96 7.58 29.47
C LYS A 396 -1.80 7.41 30.43
N GLU A 397 -1.55 6.17 30.87
CA GLU A 397 -0.43 5.84 31.74
C GLU A 397 0.91 6.19 31.07
N SER A 398 1.89 6.62 31.87
CA SER A 398 3.17 7.15 31.36
C SER A 398 3.94 6.16 30.50
N TRP A 399 3.92 4.86 30.83
CA TRP A 399 4.59 3.84 30.01
C TRP A 399 3.92 3.67 28.64
N MET A 400 2.59 3.79 28.54
CA MET A 400 1.89 3.72 27.25
C MET A 400 2.31 4.88 26.34
N GLN A 401 2.43 6.09 26.92
CA GLN A 401 2.90 7.28 26.19
C GLN A 401 4.36 7.16 25.75
N LEU A 402 5.21 6.57 26.59
CA LEU A 402 6.63 6.33 26.28
C LEU A 402 6.78 5.41 25.05
N PHE A 403 6.11 4.27 25.03
CA PHE A 403 6.21 3.37 23.87
C PHE A 403 5.53 3.95 22.63
N TYR A 404 4.44 4.67 22.79
CA TYR A 404 3.78 5.37 21.69
C TYR A 404 4.72 6.38 21.02
N THR A 405 5.38 7.23 21.82
CA THR A 405 6.34 8.22 21.32
C THR A 405 7.58 7.55 20.75
N ALA A 406 8.09 6.49 21.40
CA ALA A 406 9.22 5.70 20.89
C ALA A 406 8.92 5.11 19.50
N GLY A 407 7.72 4.56 19.28
CA GLY A 407 7.32 4.03 17.96
C GLY A 407 7.34 5.10 16.86
N LEU A 408 6.86 6.31 17.16
CA LEU A 408 6.90 7.44 16.21
C LEU A 408 8.32 7.97 15.97
N VAL A 409 9.17 7.99 17.00
CA VAL A 409 10.58 8.37 16.89
C VAL A 409 11.34 7.35 16.04
N LEU A 410 11.15 6.05 16.27
CA LEU A 410 11.75 4.98 15.46
C LEU A 410 11.35 5.09 13.98
N LEU A 411 10.09 5.37 13.69
CA LEU A 411 9.66 5.68 12.33
C LEU A 411 10.41 6.88 11.75
N SER A 412 10.53 7.96 12.52
CA SER A 412 11.18 9.20 12.06
C SER A 412 12.68 9.01 11.80
N ILE A 413 13.34 8.10 12.52
CA ILE A 413 14.76 7.78 12.36
C ILE A 413 15.00 6.79 11.19
N SER A 414 14.02 5.95 10.85
CA SER A 414 14.19 4.90 9.83
C SER A 414 14.73 5.38 8.46
N PRO A 415 14.34 6.54 7.88
CA PRO A 415 14.94 7.02 6.63
C PRO A 415 16.44 7.33 6.78
N TRP A 416 16.87 7.79 7.94
CA TRP A 416 18.26 8.13 8.24
C TRP A 416 19.12 6.89 8.44
N ILE A 417 18.54 5.80 8.95
CA ILE A 417 19.21 4.49 8.97
C ILE A 417 19.47 4.04 7.53
N ILE A 418 18.48 4.14 6.63
CA ILE A 418 18.65 3.80 5.21
C ILE A 418 19.78 4.64 4.56
N LEU A 419 19.91 5.91 4.94
CA LEU A 419 20.93 6.83 4.42
C LEU A 419 22.36 6.30 4.64
N ILE A 420 22.64 5.60 5.75
CA ILE A 420 23.98 5.10 6.09
C ILE A 420 24.58 4.29 4.94
N TRP A 421 23.80 3.41 4.33
CA TRP A 421 24.24 2.55 3.21
C TRP A 421 24.01 3.16 1.83
N ARG A 422 23.26 4.25 1.71
CA ARG A 422 22.97 4.92 0.43
C ARG A 422 23.80 6.18 0.19
N LEU A 423 24.66 6.55 1.14
CA LEU A 423 25.41 7.80 1.09
C LEU A 423 26.25 7.93 -0.19
N SER A 424 26.85 6.84 -0.68
CA SER A 424 27.65 6.86 -1.91
C SER A 424 26.84 7.25 -3.15
N ILE A 425 25.63 6.68 -3.28
CA ILE A 425 24.71 6.94 -4.41
C ILE A 425 24.12 8.36 -4.30
N ILE A 426 23.87 8.83 -3.08
CA ILE A 426 23.30 10.16 -2.85
C ILE A 426 24.33 11.28 -3.08
N LYS A 427 25.61 11.02 -2.79
CA LYS A 427 26.70 11.99 -3.01
C LYS A 427 26.83 12.41 -4.48
N SER A 428 26.52 11.52 -5.43
CA SER A 428 26.58 11.85 -6.86
C SER A 428 25.45 12.77 -7.33
N GLU A 429 24.37 12.92 -6.55
CA GLU A 429 23.19 13.71 -6.94
C GLU A 429 23.11 15.03 -6.16
N PHE A 430 24.09 15.91 -6.36
CA PHE A 430 24.07 17.23 -5.72
C PHE A 430 23.17 18.20 -6.48
N ASN A 431 21.98 18.51 -5.92
CA ASN A 431 21.09 19.54 -6.43
C ASN A 431 20.49 20.37 -5.29
N LEU A 432 20.83 21.65 -5.24
CA LEU A 432 20.29 22.60 -4.24
C LEU A 432 19.06 23.37 -4.75
N SER A 433 18.90 23.52 -6.07
CA SER A 433 17.87 24.38 -6.66
C SER A 433 16.45 23.93 -6.32
N ALA A 434 16.15 22.63 -6.52
CA ALA A 434 14.82 22.10 -6.31
C ALA A 434 14.41 22.03 -4.82
N PRO A 435 15.28 21.60 -3.88
CA PRO A 435 14.99 21.66 -2.45
C PRO A 435 14.73 23.09 -1.94
N ILE A 436 15.54 24.07 -2.37
CA ILE A 436 15.35 25.48 -1.97
C ILE A 436 14.02 25.99 -2.53
N GLY A 437 13.73 25.72 -3.80
CA GLY A 437 12.44 26.06 -4.40
C GLY A 437 11.27 25.43 -3.64
N CYS A 438 11.43 24.19 -3.16
CA CYS A 438 10.42 23.47 -2.39
C CYS A 438 10.17 24.18 -1.06
N LEU A 439 11.23 24.53 -0.32
CA LEU A 439 11.13 25.30 0.92
C LEU A 439 10.44 26.66 0.72
N ILE A 440 10.80 27.40 -0.32
CA ILE A 440 10.19 28.69 -0.65
C ILE A 440 8.70 28.51 -0.94
N LEU A 441 8.34 27.57 -1.82
CA LEU A 441 6.95 27.35 -2.21
C LEU A 441 6.08 26.90 -1.04
N ILE A 442 6.58 26.01 -0.19
CA ILE A 442 5.86 25.56 1.01
C ILE A 442 5.69 26.70 2.01
N THR A 443 6.73 27.50 2.23
CA THR A 443 6.65 28.65 3.14
C THR A 443 5.56 29.61 2.68
N ILE A 444 5.53 29.91 1.37
CA ILE A 444 4.46 30.71 0.76
C ILE A 444 3.09 30.06 0.99
N MET A 445 2.93 28.78 0.66
CA MET A 445 1.66 28.07 0.82
C MET A 445 1.16 28.05 2.27
N VAL A 446 2.06 27.83 3.24
CA VAL A 446 1.74 27.83 4.68
C VAL A 446 1.32 29.23 5.15
N VAL A 447 2.01 30.28 4.71
CA VAL A 447 1.65 31.67 5.04
C VAL A 447 0.28 32.03 4.48
N ILE A 448 -0.01 31.69 3.22
CA ILE A 448 -1.31 31.95 2.59
C ILE A 448 -2.42 31.18 3.32
N MET A 449 -2.17 29.91 3.68
CA MET A 449 -3.13 29.09 4.44
C MET A 449 -3.41 29.67 5.83
N ARG A 450 -2.36 30.09 6.56
CA ARG A 450 -2.51 30.61 7.94
C ARG A 450 -3.17 31.98 7.99
N ARG A 451 -2.83 32.88 7.06
CA ARG A 451 -3.40 34.24 7.03
C ARG A 451 -4.81 34.30 6.43
N ARG A 452 -5.41 33.16 6.08
CA ARG A 452 -6.70 33.08 5.39
C ARG A 452 -6.76 33.95 4.12
N ILE A 453 -5.59 34.27 3.54
CA ILE A 453 -5.47 35.11 2.35
C ILE A 453 -6.21 34.48 1.17
N TRP A 454 -6.29 33.15 1.13
CA TRP A 454 -7.12 32.41 0.17
C TRP A 454 -8.58 32.87 0.16
N ASP A 455 -9.20 33.10 1.33
CA ASP A 455 -10.60 33.53 1.41
C ASP A 455 -10.76 34.95 0.85
N LEU A 456 -9.76 35.82 1.05
CA LEU A 456 -9.73 37.19 0.51
C LEU A 456 -9.43 37.23 -1.00
N LEU A 457 -8.56 36.35 -1.50
CA LEU A 457 -8.19 36.25 -2.92
C LEU A 457 -9.32 35.64 -3.76
N ILE A 458 -10.01 34.63 -3.24
CA ILE A 458 -11.14 33.96 -3.91
C ILE A 458 -12.40 34.84 -3.92
N GLN A 459 -12.55 35.79 -2.98
CA GLN A 459 -13.66 36.75 -3.01
C GLN A 459 -13.55 37.79 -4.14
N LYS A 460 -12.37 38.01 -4.72
CA LYS A 460 -12.22 38.92 -5.87
C LYS A 460 -12.84 38.31 -7.14
N GLN A 461 -13.77 39.02 -7.78
CA GLN A 461 -14.47 38.60 -9.00
C GLN A 461 -13.59 38.01 -10.14
N PRO A 462 -12.38 38.54 -10.46
CA PRO A 462 -11.55 37.94 -11.52
C PRO A 462 -11.02 36.55 -11.15
N ALA A 463 -10.72 36.29 -9.88
CA ALA A 463 -10.26 34.98 -9.42
C ALA A 463 -11.38 33.93 -9.49
N GLN A 464 -12.64 34.33 -9.24
CA GLN A 464 -13.78 33.42 -9.37
C GLN A 464 -13.99 32.94 -10.80
N ARG A 465 -13.83 33.84 -11.80
CA ARG A 465 -13.94 33.49 -13.23
C ARG A 465 -12.84 32.51 -13.67
N LEU A 466 -11.60 32.71 -13.21
CA LEU A 466 -10.48 31.80 -13.47
C LEU A 466 -10.64 30.43 -12.81
N LEU A 467 -11.34 30.35 -11.67
CA LEU A 467 -11.57 29.09 -10.94
C LEU A 467 -12.75 28.26 -11.46
N VAL A 468 -13.66 28.82 -12.27
CA VAL A 468 -14.79 28.07 -12.86
C VAL A 468 -14.34 26.83 -13.64
N PRO A 469 -13.40 26.91 -14.60
CA PRO A 469 -12.95 25.71 -15.33
C PRO A 469 -12.32 24.67 -14.41
N PHE A 470 -11.56 25.09 -13.38
CA PHE A 470 -10.98 24.18 -12.39
C PHE A 470 -12.03 23.51 -11.51
N LYS A 471 -13.10 24.21 -11.12
CA LYS A 471 -14.22 23.61 -10.39
C LYS A 471 -14.98 22.59 -11.25
N LEU A 472 -15.16 22.89 -12.53
CA LEU A 472 -15.82 21.98 -13.47
C LEU A 472 -14.96 20.73 -13.73
N ALA A 473 -13.69 20.91 -14.04
CA ALA A 473 -12.71 19.83 -14.18
C ALA A 473 -12.61 19.00 -12.90
N GLY A 474 -12.58 19.66 -11.73
CA GLY A 474 -12.61 19.00 -10.42
C GLY A 474 -13.86 18.17 -10.20
N LYS A 475 -15.04 18.62 -10.66
CA LYS A 475 -16.29 17.85 -10.59
C LYS A 475 -16.26 16.63 -11.51
N ILE A 476 -15.76 16.78 -12.74
CA ILE A 476 -15.59 15.68 -13.70
C ILE A 476 -14.59 14.65 -13.16
N LEU A 477 -13.40 15.09 -12.73
CA LEU A 477 -12.38 14.25 -12.11
C LEU A 477 -12.94 13.55 -10.88
N ASN A 478 -13.68 14.25 -10.03
CA ASN A 478 -14.31 13.64 -8.86
C ASN A 478 -15.32 12.57 -9.27
N SER A 479 -16.14 12.78 -10.31
CA SER A 479 -17.07 11.76 -10.81
C SER A 479 -16.36 10.53 -11.39
N ILE A 480 -15.30 10.73 -12.20
CA ILE A 480 -14.49 9.65 -12.77
C ILE A 480 -13.79 8.85 -11.66
N PHE A 481 -13.13 9.55 -10.74
CA PHE A 481 -12.35 8.97 -9.65
C PHE A 481 -13.19 8.53 -8.46
N GLN A 482 -14.49 8.87 -8.37
CA GLN A 482 -15.40 8.27 -7.40
C GLN A 482 -15.79 6.84 -7.80
N PHE A 483 -15.46 6.39 -9.01
CA PHE A 483 -15.68 5.04 -9.52
C PHE A 483 -17.14 4.58 -9.50
N GLU A 484 -18.13 5.45 -9.28
CA GLU A 484 -19.55 5.05 -9.25
C GLU A 484 -19.98 4.32 -10.52
N TRP A 485 -19.44 4.75 -11.67
CA TRP A 485 -19.64 4.09 -12.97
C TRP A 485 -19.06 2.66 -13.01
N PHE A 486 -17.90 2.44 -12.40
CA PHE A 486 -17.23 1.15 -12.33
C PHE A 486 -17.93 0.22 -11.33
N PHE A 487 -18.38 0.76 -10.20
CA PHE A 487 -19.24 0.04 -9.24
C PHE A 487 -20.55 -0.39 -9.92
N ALA A 488 -21.17 0.49 -10.71
CA ALA A 488 -22.35 0.14 -11.48
C ALA A 488 -22.06 -0.94 -12.52
N LEU A 489 -20.90 -0.89 -13.19
CA LEU A 489 -20.47 -1.91 -14.15
C LEU A 489 -20.24 -3.26 -13.46
N LEU A 490 -19.49 -3.30 -12.36
CA LEU A 490 -19.24 -4.52 -11.57
C LEU A 490 -20.53 -5.11 -11.03
N ARG A 491 -21.45 -4.26 -10.53
CA ARG A 491 -22.76 -4.72 -10.08
C ARG A 491 -23.56 -5.34 -11.24
N ARG A 492 -23.54 -4.72 -12.43
CA ARG A 492 -24.17 -5.30 -13.62
C ARG A 492 -23.55 -6.65 -14.00
N LEU A 493 -22.22 -6.78 -13.93
CA LEU A 493 -21.53 -8.06 -14.19
C LEU A 493 -21.90 -9.11 -13.14
N PHE A 494 -21.88 -8.75 -11.86
CA PHE A 494 -22.27 -9.65 -10.78
C PHE A 494 -23.73 -10.10 -10.92
N ASP A 495 -24.65 -9.16 -11.17
CA ASP A 495 -26.06 -9.47 -11.41
C ASP A 495 -26.23 -10.34 -12.66
N PHE A 496 -25.40 -10.15 -13.69
CA PHE A 496 -25.39 -11.00 -14.88
C PHE A 496 -24.97 -12.44 -14.56
N PHE A 497 -23.89 -12.64 -13.80
CA PHE A 497 -23.43 -13.98 -13.37
C PHE A 497 -24.31 -14.61 -12.29
N ALA A 498 -25.00 -13.80 -11.49
CA ALA A 498 -25.92 -14.28 -10.46
C ALA A 498 -27.26 -14.73 -11.04
N ARG A 499 -27.64 -14.29 -12.26
CA ARG A 499 -28.90 -14.71 -12.91
C ARG A 499 -28.99 -16.23 -13.10
N PRO A 500 -27.99 -16.93 -13.68
CA PRO A 500 -28.00 -18.39 -13.76
C PRO A 500 -28.12 -19.06 -12.39
N VAL A 501 -27.34 -18.61 -11.40
CA VAL A 501 -27.35 -19.19 -10.04
C VAL A 501 -28.71 -19.00 -9.39
N LYS A 502 -29.32 -17.81 -9.49
CA LYS A 502 -30.67 -17.53 -9.00
C LYS A 502 -31.73 -18.32 -9.76
N PHE A 503 -31.55 -18.53 -11.06
CA PHE A 503 -32.42 -19.39 -11.85
C PHE A 503 -32.38 -20.83 -11.34
N PHE A 504 -31.19 -21.41 -11.14
CA PHE A 504 -31.05 -22.76 -10.59
C PHE A 504 -31.53 -22.85 -9.13
N ALA A 505 -31.22 -21.86 -8.30
CA ALA A 505 -31.71 -21.80 -6.92
C ALA A 505 -33.23 -21.73 -6.87
N ASN A 506 -33.86 -20.88 -7.68
CA ASN A 506 -35.32 -20.81 -7.77
C ASN A 506 -35.94 -22.08 -8.38
N LEU A 507 -35.24 -22.78 -9.27
CA LEU A 507 -35.67 -24.08 -9.81
C LEU A 507 -35.62 -25.18 -8.72
N LEU A 508 -34.62 -25.14 -7.84
CA LEU A 508 -34.38 -26.10 -6.75
C LEU A 508 -35.17 -25.80 -5.47
N GLU A 509 -35.42 -24.54 -5.14
CA GLU A 509 -36.16 -24.11 -3.93
C GLU A 509 -37.62 -23.72 -4.21
N GLY A 510 -37.99 -23.45 -5.48
CA GLY A 510 -39.35 -23.11 -5.88
C GLY A 510 -40.21 -24.32 -6.25
N ASP A 511 -41.25 -24.11 -7.08
CA ASP A 511 -42.21 -25.14 -7.50
C ASP A 511 -41.55 -26.35 -8.19
N GLY A 512 -40.40 -26.15 -8.84
CA GLY A 512 -39.58 -27.22 -9.43
C GLY A 512 -38.91 -28.11 -8.40
N GLY A 513 -38.51 -27.56 -7.25
CA GLY A 513 -37.93 -28.31 -6.13
C GLY A 513 -38.93 -29.26 -5.49
N LEU A 514 -40.18 -28.82 -5.40
CA LEU A 514 -41.32 -29.62 -4.93
C LEU A 514 -41.56 -30.83 -5.87
N LEU A 515 -41.52 -30.61 -7.19
CA LEU A 515 -41.60 -31.68 -8.19
C LEU A 515 -40.42 -32.66 -8.08
N TRP A 516 -39.20 -32.19 -7.92
CA TRP A 516 -38.04 -33.04 -7.72
C TRP A 516 -38.11 -33.83 -6.40
N ALA A 517 -38.59 -33.21 -5.32
CA ALA A 517 -38.82 -33.89 -4.04
C ALA A 517 -39.85 -35.02 -4.20
N PHE A 518 -40.94 -34.80 -4.95
CA PHE A 518 -41.90 -35.86 -5.27
C PHE A 518 -41.31 -36.96 -6.16
N VAL A 519 -40.48 -36.63 -7.14
CA VAL A 519 -39.78 -37.62 -7.97
C VAL A 519 -38.85 -38.48 -7.11
N PHE A 520 -38.04 -37.87 -6.24
CA PHE A 520 -37.17 -38.61 -5.33
C PHE A 520 -37.98 -39.47 -4.34
N LEU A 521 -39.10 -38.96 -3.82
CA LEU A 521 -39.97 -39.72 -2.94
C LEU A 521 -40.63 -40.89 -3.67
N ALA A 522 -41.07 -40.71 -4.92
CA ALA A 522 -41.60 -41.78 -5.76
C ALA A 522 -40.53 -42.82 -6.09
N LEU A 523 -39.30 -42.41 -6.35
CA LEU A 523 -38.17 -43.30 -6.67
C LEU A 523 -37.74 -44.09 -5.43
N ILE A 524 -37.64 -43.44 -4.27
CA ILE A 524 -37.38 -44.10 -2.98
C ILE A 524 -38.51 -45.08 -2.63
N SER A 525 -39.76 -44.66 -2.82
CA SER A 525 -40.93 -45.52 -2.61
C SER A 525 -40.91 -46.72 -3.57
N SER A 526 -40.56 -46.51 -4.84
CA SER A 526 -40.43 -47.59 -5.83
C SER A 526 -39.33 -48.59 -5.48
N VAL A 527 -38.21 -48.13 -4.92
CA VAL A 527 -37.11 -49.01 -4.47
C VAL A 527 -37.50 -49.77 -3.21
N LEU A 528 -38.09 -49.07 -2.22
CA LEU A 528 -38.58 -49.70 -0.98
C LEU A 528 -39.69 -50.71 -1.23
N VAL A 529 -40.64 -50.41 -2.12
CA VAL A 529 -41.71 -51.35 -2.51
C VAL A 529 -41.14 -52.49 -3.37
N GLY A 530 -40.10 -52.23 -4.16
CA GLY A 530 -39.39 -53.25 -4.95
C GLY A 530 -38.62 -54.28 -4.11
N GLU A 531 -38.22 -53.95 -2.88
CA GLU A 531 -37.57 -54.89 -1.94
C GLU A 531 -38.58 -55.67 -1.05
N ILE A 532 -39.87 -55.29 -1.07
CA ILE A 532 -40.93 -55.89 -0.22
C ILE A 532 -41.76 -56.95 -0.97
N LEU A 533 -41.50 -57.16 -2.27
CA LEU A 533 -42.13 -58.23 -3.06
C LEU A 533 -41.06 -59.26 -3.47
N PRO A 534 -41.19 -60.55 -3.08
CA PRO A 534 -40.31 -61.63 -3.54
C PRO A 534 -40.44 -61.92 -5.03
#